data_AF-A0A2D4LF95-F1
#
_entry.id   AF-A0A2D4LF95-F1
#
_cell.length_a   1.000
_cell.length_b   1.000
_cell.length_c   1.000
_cell.angle_alpha   90.00
_cell.angle_beta   90.00
_cell.angle_gamma   90.00
#
_symmetry.space_group_name_H-M   'P 1'
#
loop_
_entity.id
_entity.type
_entity.pdbx_description
1 polymer ?
#
loop_
_entity_poly.entity_id
_entity_poly.type
_entity_poly.pdbx_seq_one_letter_code
_entity_poly.pdbx_strand_id
1 'polypeptide(L)'
;MDAIQAANTAFLVDLFKKLCELENANFIFTPLSISTSLALAYKAANGDTATQIKQGLHLEDVKDIPFGFQTITSDASKLSSFYSLKMVKRLYVGKSLNPSVEFINSVKRPFPSEFEVVDFKDKPEDTRLQINKSVSDLTDGKMENILIEESVSDETKMILLNAAYFITNWMKKFPEAQTKECPFRISKTETKLVQMMNLEATLCLGYINDLKTKILELP
;
A
#
# COMPACT_ATOMS: atom_id res chain seq x y z
N MET A 1 -8.73 -12.81 12.94
CA MET A 1 -8.66 -11.50 12.24
C MET A 1 -7.97 -10.47 13.11
N ASP A 2 -8.27 -10.42 14.41
CA ASP A 2 -7.70 -9.43 15.33
C ASP A 2 -6.16 -9.45 15.38
N ALA A 3 -5.55 -10.65 15.45
CA ALA A 3 -4.08 -10.77 15.48
C ALA A 3 -3.40 -10.23 14.21
N ILE A 4 -3.95 -10.49 13.02
CA ILE A 4 -3.37 -9.98 11.77
C ILE A 4 -3.60 -8.46 11.62
N GLN A 5 -4.72 -7.94 12.13
CA GLN A 5 -4.94 -6.50 12.20
C GLN A 5 -3.89 -5.85 13.11
N ALA A 6 -3.72 -6.37 14.33
CA ALA A 6 -2.75 -5.86 15.29
C ALA A 6 -1.32 -5.87 14.72
N ALA A 7 -0.92 -6.96 14.06
CA ALA A 7 0.37 -7.09 13.37
C ALA A 7 0.56 -6.01 12.29
N ASN A 8 -0.42 -5.88 11.38
CA ASN A 8 -0.38 -4.86 10.32
C ASN A 8 -0.36 -3.43 10.88
N THR A 9 -1.07 -3.17 11.99
CA THR A 9 -1.03 -1.86 12.66
C THR A 9 0.32 -1.60 13.32
N ALA A 10 0.95 -2.60 13.95
CA ALA A 10 2.28 -2.46 14.52
C ALA A 10 3.32 -2.16 13.44
N PHE A 11 3.32 -2.94 12.35
CA PHE A 11 4.18 -2.69 11.19
C PHE A 11 3.96 -1.30 10.57
N LEU A 12 2.70 -0.87 10.42
CA LEU A 12 2.35 0.47 9.94
C LEU A 12 2.99 1.55 10.80
N VAL A 13 2.89 1.44 12.13
CA VAL A 13 3.44 2.44 13.05
C VAL A 13 4.96 2.47 12.98
N ASP A 14 5.62 1.32 12.89
CA ASP A 14 7.07 1.26 12.79
C ASP A 14 7.58 1.83 11.47
N LEU A 15 6.93 1.49 10.35
CA LEU A 15 7.27 2.05 9.04
C LEU A 15 6.98 3.56 8.99
N PHE A 16 5.86 4.01 9.54
CA PHE A 16 5.52 5.43 9.63
C PHE A 16 6.61 6.21 10.38
N LYS A 17 7.06 5.72 11.54
CA LYS A 17 8.15 6.35 12.31
C LYS A 17 9.43 6.44 11.49
N LYS A 18 9.78 5.38 10.76
CA LYS A 18 10.97 5.37 9.89
C LYS A 18 10.86 6.38 8.75
N LEU A 19 9.69 6.53 8.14
CA LEU A 19 9.47 7.57 7.12
C LEU A 19 9.57 8.98 7.70
N CYS A 20 9.06 9.22 8.91
CA CYS A 20 9.23 10.50 9.61
C CYS A 20 10.69 10.86 9.91
N GLU A 21 11.57 9.87 10.06
CA GLU A 21 13.02 10.09 10.28
C GLU A 21 13.75 10.56 9.01
N LEU A 22 13.23 10.23 7.82
CA LEU A 22 13.90 10.50 6.54
C LEU A 22 13.74 11.95 6.10
N GLU A 23 12.51 12.45 6.06
CA GLU A 23 12.21 13.80 5.59
C GLU A 23 11.06 14.43 6.37
N ASN A 24 11.19 15.72 6.65
CA ASN A 24 10.08 16.54 7.14
C ASN A 24 9.23 17.03 5.95
N ALA A 25 8.63 16.08 5.25
CA ALA A 25 7.82 16.30 4.05
C ALA A 25 6.49 15.55 4.16
N ASN A 26 5.57 15.86 3.24
CA ASN A 26 4.34 15.08 3.11
C ASN A 26 4.69 13.71 2.51
N PHE A 27 4.23 12.65 3.15
CA PHE A 27 4.30 11.31 2.59
C PHE A 27 2.96 10.60 2.72
N ILE A 28 2.68 9.75 1.73
CA ILE A 28 1.52 8.88 1.68
C ILE A 28 2.01 7.50 1.25
N PHE A 29 1.54 6.46 1.93
CA PHE A 29 1.90 5.09 1.61
C PHE A 29 0.74 4.17 1.95
N THR A 30 0.78 2.94 1.41
CA THR A 30 -0.24 1.92 1.65
C THR A 30 0.33 0.75 2.46
N PRO A 31 0.37 0.86 3.80
CA PRO A 31 0.99 -0.16 4.67
C PRO A 31 0.42 -1.56 4.44
N LEU A 32 -0.88 -1.67 4.17
CA LEU A 32 -1.52 -2.95 3.87
C LEU A 32 -0.98 -3.58 2.58
N SER A 33 -0.76 -2.78 1.54
CA SER A 33 -0.18 -3.28 0.28
C SER A 33 1.23 -3.81 0.51
N ILE A 34 2.07 -3.03 1.20
CA ILE A 34 3.44 -3.42 1.55
C ILE A 34 3.45 -4.71 2.39
N SER A 35 2.58 -4.81 3.39
CA SER A 35 2.48 -5.99 4.27
C SER A 35 2.06 -7.24 3.50
N THR A 36 1.08 -7.11 2.60
CA THR A 36 0.60 -8.24 1.76
C THR A 36 1.71 -8.72 0.83
N SER A 37 2.38 -7.78 0.17
CA SER A 37 3.51 -8.01 -0.72
C SER A 37 4.69 -8.70 0.00
N LEU A 38 5.03 -8.26 1.21
CA LEU A 38 6.06 -8.89 2.02
C LEU A 38 5.61 -10.25 2.60
N ALA A 39 4.33 -10.46 2.86
CA ALA A 39 3.80 -11.76 3.27
C ALA A 39 3.86 -12.79 2.12
N LEU A 40 3.68 -12.35 0.88
CA LEU A 40 3.95 -13.17 -0.31
C LEU A 40 5.44 -13.51 -0.42
N ALA A 41 6.33 -12.54 -0.19
CA ALA A 41 7.77 -12.80 -0.16
C ALA A 41 8.18 -13.75 0.98
N TYR A 42 7.57 -13.62 2.17
CA TYR A 42 7.74 -14.54 3.29
C TYR A 42 7.40 -15.98 2.88
N LYS A 43 6.34 -16.19 2.10
CA LYS A 43 5.95 -17.52 1.62
C LYS A 43 6.97 -18.14 0.66
N ALA A 44 7.77 -17.31 -0.02
CA ALA A 44 8.86 -17.73 -0.90
C ALA A 44 10.19 -17.93 -0.15
N ALA A 45 10.33 -17.36 1.05
CA ALA A 45 11.57 -17.35 1.82
C ALA A 45 11.71 -18.58 2.72
N ASN A 46 12.95 -18.89 3.11
CA ASN A 46 13.28 -19.92 4.10
C ASN A 46 14.35 -19.39 5.07
N GLY A 47 14.56 -20.13 6.17
CA GLY A 47 15.61 -19.82 7.15
C GLY A 47 15.50 -18.40 7.72
N ASP A 48 16.65 -17.74 7.89
CA ASP A 48 16.71 -16.42 8.50
C ASP A 48 15.96 -15.35 7.71
N THR A 49 15.92 -15.45 6.38
CA THR A 49 15.14 -14.52 5.54
C THR A 49 13.65 -14.59 5.89
N ALA A 50 13.09 -15.80 6.03
CA ALA A 50 11.70 -15.96 6.42
C ALA A 50 11.45 -15.44 7.85
N THR A 51 12.37 -15.74 8.77
CA THR A 51 12.30 -15.27 10.16
C THR A 51 12.28 -13.75 10.26
N GLN A 52 13.19 -13.07 9.56
CA GLN A 52 13.30 -11.61 9.59
C GLN A 52 12.07 -10.93 8.96
N ILE A 53 11.53 -11.46 7.85
CA ILE A 53 10.30 -10.92 7.26
C ILE A 53 9.12 -11.10 8.23
N LYS A 54 9.00 -12.28 8.85
CA LYS A 54 7.92 -12.57 9.80
C LYS A 54 7.95 -11.62 10.99
N GLN A 55 9.14 -11.37 11.55
CA GLN A 55 9.36 -10.46 12.67
C GLN A 55 9.11 -9.01 12.28
N GLY A 56 9.64 -8.56 11.13
CA GLY A 56 9.43 -7.20 10.65
C GLY A 56 7.95 -6.87 10.43
N LEU A 57 7.14 -7.86 10.04
CA LEU A 57 5.70 -7.73 9.86
C LEU A 57 4.87 -7.99 11.13
N HIS A 58 5.51 -8.28 12.28
CA HIS A 58 4.84 -8.62 13.54
C HIS A 58 3.89 -9.84 13.44
N LEU A 59 4.23 -10.83 12.59
CA LEU A 59 3.37 -11.98 12.29
C LEU A 59 3.62 -13.20 13.20
N GLU A 60 4.42 -13.07 14.26
CA GLU A 60 4.84 -14.16 15.16
C GLU A 60 3.65 -14.93 15.71
N ASP A 61 2.64 -14.21 16.22
CA ASP A 61 1.44 -14.75 16.86
C ASP A 61 0.29 -15.03 15.88
N VAL A 62 0.49 -14.77 14.58
CA VAL A 62 -0.51 -15.00 13.54
C VAL A 62 -0.45 -16.46 13.09
N LYS A 63 -1.49 -17.24 13.45
CA LYS A 63 -1.56 -18.69 13.17
C LYS A 63 -1.64 -19.02 11.67
N ASP A 64 -2.57 -18.36 10.95
CA ASP A 64 -2.80 -18.60 9.52
C ASP A 64 -2.61 -17.29 8.74
N ILE A 65 -1.34 -16.99 8.46
CA ILE A 65 -0.93 -15.78 7.73
C ILE A 65 -1.57 -15.74 6.34
N PRO A 66 -1.49 -16.79 5.49
CA PRO A 66 -2.08 -16.74 4.15
C PRO A 66 -3.59 -16.51 4.17
N PHE A 67 -4.34 -17.18 5.06
CA PHE A 67 -5.79 -16.98 5.15
C PHE A 67 -6.15 -15.56 5.63
N GLY A 68 -5.37 -15.02 6.58
CA GLY A 68 -5.54 -13.64 7.03
C GLY A 68 -5.40 -12.63 5.89
N PHE A 69 -4.32 -12.73 5.10
CA PHE A 69 -4.15 -11.86 3.93
C PHE A 69 -5.16 -12.12 2.82
N GLN A 70 -5.60 -13.38 2.63
CA GLN A 70 -6.69 -13.71 1.72
C GLN A 70 -7.96 -12.92 2.07
N THR A 71 -8.31 -12.88 3.35
CA THR A 71 -9.52 -12.21 3.85
C THR A 71 -9.42 -10.71 3.64
N ILE A 72 -8.30 -10.11 4.02
CA ILE A 72 -8.09 -8.66 3.88
C ILE A 72 -8.09 -8.24 2.40
N THR A 73 -7.41 -8.99 1.53
CA THR A 73 -7.41 -8.72 0.08
C THR A 73 -8.82 -8.85 -0.49
N SER A 74 -9.59 -9.86 -0.09
CA SER A 74 -10.98 -10.02 -0.54
C SER A 74 -11.86 -8.84 -0.14
N ASP A 75 -11.73 -8.36 1.11
CA ASP A 75 -12.51 -7.23 1.59
C ASP A 75 -12.11 -5.93 0.90
N ALA A 76 -10.80 -5.70 0.68
CA ALA A 76 -10.33 -4.57 -0.13
C ALA A 76 -10.87 -4.61 -1.56
N SER A 77 -10.87 -5.78 -2.21
CA SER A 77 -11.43 -5.94 -3.57
C SER A 77 -12.94 -5.67 -3.61
N LYS A 78 -13.70 -6.05 -2.57
CA LYS A 78 -15.12 -5.68 -2.47
C LYS A 78 -15.28 -4.16 -2.37
N LEU A 79 -14.48 -3.48 -1.56
CA LEU A 79 -14.53 -2.02 -1.43
C LEU A 79 -14.21 -1.30 -2.74
N SER A 80 -13.30 -1.83 -3.56
CA SER A 80 -12.99 -1.31 -4.90
C SER A 80 -14.18 -1.34 -5.88
N SER A 81 -15.25 -2.07 -5.57
CA SER A 81 -16.49 -2.07 -6.37
C SER A 81 -17.45 -0.94 -5.99
N PHE A 82 -17.34 -0.41 -4.76
CA PHE A 82 -18.18 0.67 -4.24
C PHE A 82 -17.50 2.04 -4.30
N TYR A 83 -16.17 2.06 -4.21
CA TYR A 83 -15.37 3.28 -4.20
C TYR A 83 -14.40 3.30 -5.38
N SER A 84 -13.94 4.49 -5.78
CA SER A 84 -12.82 4.61 -6.72
C SER A 84 -11.51 4.37 -5.96
N LEU A 85 -11.36 3.13 -5.50
CA LEU A 85 -10.22 2.59 -4.76
C LEU A 85 -9.56 1.53 -5.63
N LYS A 86 -8.28 1.71 -5.97
CA LYS A 86 -7.46 0.65 -6.55
C LYS A 86 -6.27 0.39 -5.67
N MET A 87 -5.98 -0.89 -5.48
CA MET A 87 -4.79 -1.37 -4.78
C MET A 87 -4.17 -2.50 -5.60
N VAL A 88 -3.13 -2.16 -6.34
CA VAL A 88 -2.33 -3.09 -7.13
C VAL A 88 -1.12 -3.51 -6.29
N LYS A 89 -1.01 -4.82 -6.06
CA LYS A 89 0.09 -5.45 -5.34
C LYS A 89 0.59 -6.59 -6.21
N ARG A 90 1.84 -6.53 -6.64
CA ARG A 90 2.42 -7.49 -7.59
C ARG A 90 3.84 -7.86 -7.18
N LEU A 91 4.11 -9.15 -7.11
CA LEU A 91 5.44 -9.72 -7.12
C LEU A 91 5.72 -10.26 -8.52
N TYR A 92 6.55 -9.54 -9.26
CA TYR A 92 7.08 -10.00 -10.54
C TYR A 92 8.36 -10.80 -10.30
N VAL A 93 8.42 -12.03 -10.81
CA VAL A 93 9.58 -12.93 -10.64
C VAL A 93 10.15 -13.27 -12.00
N GLY A 94 11.45 -13.10 -12.16
CA GLY A 94 12.15 -13.43 -13.40
C GLY A 94 12.05 -14.92 -13.70
N LYS A 95 11.70 -15.29 -14.94
CA LYS A 95 11.59 -16.68 -15.41
C LYS A 95 12.85 -17.50 -15.14
N SER A 96 14.02 -16.86 -15.12
CA SER A 96 15.31 -17.49 -14.82
C SER A 96 15.40 -18.13 -13.43
N LEU A 97 14.52 -17.76 -12.51
CA LEU A 97 14.45 -18.33 -11.16
C LEU A 97 13.67 -19.65 -11.08
N ASN A 98 12.93 -20.03 -12.13
CA ASN A 98 12.15 -21.28 -12.19
C ASN A 98 11.32 -21.55 -10.91
N PRO A 99 10.37 -20.67 -10.55
CA PRO A 99 9.56 -20.84 -9.34
C PRO A 99 8.83 -22.19 -9.34
N SER A 100 8.87 -22.91 -8.22
CA SER A 100 8.30 -24.25 -8.13
C SER A 100 6.78 -24.26 -8.29
N VAL A 101 6.24 -25.31 -8.89
CA VAL A 101 4.79 -25.50 -9.04
C VAL A 101 4.09 -25.50 -7.68
N GLU A 102 4.75 -26.08 -6.66
CA GLU A 102 4.25 -26.08 -5.28
C GLU A 102 4.11 -24.67 -4.73
N PHE A 103 5.14 -23.83 -4.88
CA PHE A 103 5.10 -22.43 -4.44
C PHE A 103 3.98 -21.67 -5.15
N ILE A 104 3.93 -21.76 -6.48
CA ILE A 104 2.91 -21.11 -7.31
C ILE A 104 1.50 -21.51 -6.84
N ASN A 105 1.27 -22.80 -6.60
CA ASN A 105 -0.04 -23.28 -6.13
C ASN A 105 -0.36 -22.81 -4.71
N SER A 106 0.64 -22.66 -3.85
CA SER A 106 0.45 -22.20 -2.48
C SER A 106 0.03 -20.73 -2.38
N VAL A 107 0.37 -19.90 -3.36
CA VAL A 107 0.09 -18.45 -3.34
C VAL A 107 -1.14 -18.04 -4.15
N LYS A 108 -1.59 -18.87 -5.12
CA LYS A 108 -2.72 -18.58 -6.01
C LYS A 108 -4.01 -18.15 -5.29
N ARG A 109 -4.37 -18.85 -4.22
CA ARG A 109 -5.60 -18.59 -3.45
C ARG A 109 -5.44 -17.41 -2.48
N PRO A 110 -4.39 -17.34 -1.64
CA PRO A 110 -4.26 -16.25 -0.68
C PRO A 110 -3.85 -14.90 -1.31
N PHE A 111 -3.18 -14.92 -2.46
CA PHE A 111 -2.66 -13.74 -3.15
C PHE A 111 -3.13 -13.73 -4.62
N PRO A 112 -4.45 -13.61 -4.87
CA PRO A 112 -5.01 -13.78 -6.20
C PRO A 112 -4.53 -12.69 -7.15
N SER A 113 -3.92 -13.11 -8.26
CA SER A 113 -3.34 -12.19 -9.25
C SER A 113 -2.26 -11.26 -8.70
N GLU A 114 -1.59 -11.61 -7.59
CA GLU A 114 -0.51 -10.78 -7.02
C GLU A 114 0.88 -11.35 -7.34
N PHE A 115 0.96 -12.47 -8.06
CA PHE A 115 2.22 -13.11 -8.48
C PHE A 115 2.24 -13.29 -10.00
N GLU A 116 3.35 -12.91 -10.64
CA GLU A 116 3.51 -13.03 -12.09
C GLU A 116 4.96 -13.36 -12.46
N VAL A 117 5.14 -14.25 -13.43
CA VAL A 117 6.46 -14.62 -13.96
C VAL A 117 6.73 -13.81 -15.22
N VAL A 118 7.87 -13.13 -15.28
CA VAL A 118 8.24 -12.20 -16.37
C VAL A 118 9.68 -12.43 -16.87
N ASP A 119 10.05 -11.78 -17.97
CA ASP A 119 11.33 -12.01 -18.64
C ASP A 119 12.29 -10.82 -18.53
N PHE A 120 12.81 -10.59 -17.33
CA PHE A 120 13.82 -9.56 -17.11
C PHE A 120 15.10 -9.81 -17.91
N LYS A 121 15.49 -11.07 -18.13
CA LYS A 121 16.81 -11.42 -18.68
C LYS A 121 16.91 -11.16 -20.18
N ASP A 122 15.97 -11.70 -20.95
CA ASP A 122 16.07 -11.63 -22.41
C ASP A 122 15.35 -10.38 -22.97
N LYS A 123 14.43 -9.80 -22.19
CA LYS A 123 13.58 -8.67 -22.61
C LYS A 123 13.29 -7.68 -21.45
N PRO A 124 14.30 -7.08 -20.81
CA PRO A 124 14.10 -6.19 -19.66
C PRO A 124 13.21 -4.99 -19.99
N GLU A 125 13.45 -4.33 -21.13
CA GLU A 125 12.72 -3.12 -21.52
C GLU A 125 11.27 -3.42 -21.93
N ASP A 126 11.03 -4.46 -22.73
CA ASP A 126 9.66 -4.91 -23.05
C ASP A 126 8.90 -5.29 -21.77
N THR A 127 9.57 -5.98 -20.83
CA THR A 127 8.99 -6.35 -19.53
C THR A 127 8.63 -5.10 -18.72
N ARG A 128 9.52 -4.10 -18.66
CA ARG A 128 9.26 -2.82 -17.99
C ARG A 128 8.02 -2.13 -18.56
N LEU A 129 7.93 -2.02 -19.89
CA LEU A 129 6.79 -1.42 -20.59
C LEU A 129 5.49 -2.21 -20.36
N GLN A 130 5.56 -3.55 -20.36
CA GLN A 130 4.41 -4.41 -20.05
C GLN A 130 3.93 -4.19 -18.61
N ILE A 131 4.84 -4.13 -17.64
CA ILE A 131 4.50 -3.87 -16.24
C ILE A 131 3.84 -2.49 -16.10
N ASN A 132 4.43 -1.44 -16.70
CA ASN A 132 3.87 -0.10 -16.68
C ASN A 132 2.47 -0.05 -17.29
N LYS A 133 2.27 -0.66 -18.47
CA LYS A 133 0.95 -0.75 -19.11
C LYS A 133 -0.06 -1.47 -18.20
N SER A 134 0.32 -2.62 -17.65
CA SER A 134 -0.54 -3.41 -16.76
C SER A 134 -0.93 -2.62 -15.50
N VAL A 135 0.02 -1.93 -14.86
CA VAL A 135 -0.25 -1.10 -13.69
C VAL A 135 -1.13 0.10 -14.06
N SER A 136 -0.89 0.72 -15.21
CA SER A 136 -1.73 1.81 -15.72
C SER A 136 -3.19 1.34 -15.88
N ASP A 137 -3.40 0.22 -16.57
CA ASP A 137 -4.72 -0.36 -16.81
C ASP A 137 -5.42 -0.73 -15.48
N LEU A 138 -4.68 -1.32 -14.53
CA LEU A 138 -5.20 -1.69 -13.21
C LEU A 138 -5.45 -0.49 -12.28
N THR A 139 -4.88 0.67 -12.61
CA THR A 139 -5.05 1.93 -11.86
C THR A 139 -5.87 2.96 -12.63
N ASP A 140 -6.70 2.52 -13.58
CA ASP A 140 -7.58 3.39 -14.38
C ASP A 140 -6.82 4.57 -15.03
N GLY A 141 -5.58 4.33 -15.48
CA GLY A 141 -4.69 5.30 -16.11
C GLY A 141 -4.01 6.28 -15.16
N LYS A 142 -4.12 6.11 -13.83
CA LYS A 142 -3.54 7.05 -12.86
C LYS A 142 -2.03 6.86 -12.64
N MET A 143 -1.48 5.69 -12.97
CA MET A 143 -0.07 5.36 -12.75
C MET A 143 0.55 4.75 -14.02
N GLU A 144 0.88 5.61 -14.99
CA GLU A 144 1.36 5.16 -16.31
C GLU A 144 2.82 4.68 -16.32
N ASN A 145 3.71 5.34 -15.57
CA ASN A 145 5.15 5.12 -15.62
C ASN A 145 5.73 4.87 -14.23
N ILE A 146 5.22 3.83 -13.55
CA ILE A 146 5.67 3.49 -12.19
C ILE A 146 7.11 2.97 -12.14
N LEU A 147 7.55 2.29 -13.21
CA LEU A 147 8.94 1.91 -13.43
C LEU A 147 9.56 2.86 -14.47
N ILE A 148 10.43 3.75 -14.02
CA ILE A 148 11.15 4.69 -14.89
C ILE A 148 12.15 3.98 -15.79
N GLU A 149 12.61 4.64 -16.85
CA GLU A 149 13.70 4.13 -17.69
C GLU A 149 14.91 3.73 -16.82
N GLU A 150 15.61 2.67 -17.23
CA GLU A 150 16.78 2.11 -16.54
C GLU A 150 16.51 1.51 -15.13
N SER A 151 15.28 1.56 -14.61
CA SER A 151 14.93 0.93 -13.31
C SER A 151 14.83 -0.60 -13.35
N VAL A 152 14.82 -1.19 -14.55
CA VAL A 152 14.78 -2.64 -14.79
C VAL A 152 15.90 -3.02 -15.73
N SER A 153 16.67 -4.04 -15.35
CA SER A 153 17.78 -4.60 -16.12
C SER A 153 17.68 -6.12 -16.24
N ASP A 154 18.55 -6.72 -17.06
CA ASP A 154 18.72 -8.17 -17.19
C ASP A 154 19.22 -8.87 -15.92
N GLU A 155 19.82 -8.10 -15.02
CA GLU A 155 20.20 -8.55 -13.68
C GLU A 155 19.01 -8.64 -12.71
N THR A 156 17.89 -7.98 -13.01
CA THR A 156 16.70 -7.94 -12.15
C THR A 156 16.12 -9.33 -11.94
N LYS A 157 15.95 -9.73 -10.67
CA LYS A 157 15.42 -11.05 -10.30
C LYS A 157 13.96 -11.00 -9.89
N MET A 158 13.59 -10.01 -9.11
CA MET A 158 12.23 -9.83 -8.60
C MET A 158 11.92 -8.34 -8.45
N ILE A 159 10.66 -7.97 -8.67
CA ILE A 159 10.14 -6.63 -8.36
C ILE A 159 8.93 -6.79 -7.47
N LEU A 160 8.96 -6.09 -6.32
CA LEU A 160 7.81 -5.96 -5.43
C LEU A 160 7.16 -4.60 -5.67
N LEU A 161 6.02 -4.60 -6.35
CA LEU A 161 5.35 -3.39 -6.81
C LEU A 161 4.05 -3.18 -6.04
N ASN A 162 3.90 -1.97 -5.47
CA ASN A 162 2.68 -1.53 -4.81
C ASN A 162 2.24 -0.20 -5.42
N ALA A 163 1.02 -0.15 -5.93
CA ALA A 163 0.40 1.01 -6.55
C ALA A 163 -1.02 1.15 -6.03
N ALA A 164 -1.39 2.32 -5.51
CA ALA A 164 -2.72 2.54 -4.98
C ALA A 164 -3.17 3.98 -5.12
N TYR A 165 -4.46 4.16 -5.41
CA TYR A 165 -5.11 5.45 -5.29
C TYR A 165 -6.50 5.27 -4.69
N PHE A 166 -6.98 6.34 -4.07
CA PHE A 166 -8.30 6.39 -3.47
C PHE A 166 -8.94 7.74 -3.78
N ILE A 167 -10.06 7.70 -4.48
CA ILE A 167 -10.94 8.82 -4.75
C ILE A 167 -12.32 8.41 -4.23
N THR A 168 -12.85 9.17 -3.29
CA THR A 168 -14.16 8.87 -2.68
C THR A 168 -14.96 10.13 -2.47
N ASN A 169 -16.24 9.94 -2.18
CA ASN A 169 -17.12 10.98 -1.67
C ASN A 169 -17.19 10.87 -0.15
N TRP A 170 -17.09 12.00 0.53
CA TRP A 170 -17.47 12.10 1.94
C TRP A 170 -18.93 11.71 2.13
N MET A 171 -19.24 11.05 3.24
CA MET A 171 -20.63 10.81 3.67
C MET A 171 -21.36 12.13 3.87
N LYS A 172 -20.67 13.14 4.42
CA LYS A 172 -21.15 14.53 4.52
C LYS A 172 -20.24 15.44 3.70
N LYS A 173 -20.70 15.83 2.51
CA LYS A 173 -19.91 16.65 1.57
C LYS A 173 -19.69 18.07 2.10
N PHE A 174 -18.51 18.60 1.80
CA PHE A 174 -18.19 20.00 2.03
C PHE A 174 -18.87 20.86 0.94
N PRO A 175 -19.63 21.91 1.29
CA PRO A 175 -20.19 22.82 0.30
C PRO A 175 -19.08 23.59 -0.42
N GLU A 176 -19.01 23.49 -1.75
CA GLU A 176 -17.95 24.15 -2.55
C GLU A 176 -17.90 25.67 -2.33
N ALA A 177 -19.06 26.32 -2.17
CA ALA A 177 -19.17 27.75 -1.88
C ALA A 177 -18.56 28.17 -0.53
N GLN A 178 -18.26 27.21 0.36
CA GLN A 178 -17.61 27.45 1.65
C GLN A 178 -16.11 27.16 1.62
N THR A 179 -15.58 26.67 0.48
CA THR A 179 -14.14 26.53 0.28
C THR A 179 -13.53 27.87 -0.06
N LYS A 180 -12.47 28.24 0.66
CA LYS A 180 -11.79 29.53 0.48
C LYS A 180 -10.29 29.41 0.72
N GLU A 181 -9.54 30.30 0.10
CA GLU A 181 -8.10 30.38 0.32
C GLU A 181 -7.81 30.84 1.77
N CYS A 182 -6.98 30.09 2.48
CA CYS A 182 -6.61 30.35 3.87
C CYS A 182 -5.13 30.02 4.14
N PRO A 183 -4.49 30.67 5.13
CA PRO A 183 -3.13 30.34 5.53
C PRO A 183 -3.07 29.01 6.31
N PHE A 184 -2.35 28.04 5.79
CA PHE A 184 -1.93 26.81 6.47
C PHE A 184 -0.60 27.03 7.19
N ARG A 185 -0.54 26.72 8.48
CA ARG A 185 0.69 26.87 9.29
C ARG A 185 1.56 25.63 9.14
N ILE A 186 2.71 25.77 8.49
CA ILE A 186 3.72 24.71 8.37
C ILE A 186 4.56 24.66 9.65
N SER A 187 4.84 25.82 10.23
CA SER A 187 5.56 25.97 11.49
C SER A 187 4.99 27.14 12.30
N LYS A 188 5.67 27.51 13.39
CA LYS A 188 5.29 28.69 14.19
C LYS A 188 5.41 30.01 13.41
N THR A 189 6.25 30.04 12.37
CA THR A 189 6.61 31.26 11.63
C THR A 189 6.28 31.19 10.14
N GLU A 190 6.06 29.99 9.59
CA GLU A 190 5.85 29.78 8.17
C GLU A 190 4.40 29.41 7.86
N THR A 191 3.85 30.06 6.84
CA THR A 191 2.51 29.78 6.33
C THR A 191 2.48 29.68 4.81
N LYS A 192 1.61 28.83 4.28
CA LYS A 192 1.31 28.71 2.86
C LYS A 192 -0.20 28.78 2.62
N LEU A 193 -0.62 29.42 1.53
CA LEU A 193 -2.05 29.48 1.18
C LEU A 193 -2.53 28.12 0.65
N VAL A 194 -3.71 27.69 1.11
CA VAL A 194 -4.38 26.45 0.70
C VAL A 194 -5.87 26.68 0.50
N GLN A 195 -6.53 25.84 -0.29
CA GLN A 195 -7.98 25.80 -0.40
C GLN A 195 -8.57 25.08 0.82
N MET A 196 -9.01 25.86 1.82
CA MET A 196 -9.55 25.31 3.06
C MET A 196 -11.05 25.06 2.92
N MET A 197 -11.44 23.80 2.98
CA MET A 197 -12.85 23.39 2.99
C MET A 197 -13.47 23.63 4.37
N ASN A 198 -14.75 24.04 4.41
CA ASN A 198 -15.47 24.28 5.66
C ASN A 198 -16.79 23.50 5.69
N LEU A 199 -17.08 22.84 6.81
CA LEU A 199 -18.30 22.08 7.04
C LEU A 199 -18.71 22.21 8.51
N GLU A 200 -20.00 22.45 8.74
CA GLU A 200 -20.62 22.36 10.07
C GLU A 200 -21.55 21.15 10.09
N ALA A 201 -21.21 20.15 10.90
CA ALA A 201 -21.95 18.90 10.99
C ALA A 201 -21.68 18.16 12.31
N THR A 202 -22.63 17.33 12.76
CA THR A 202 -22.38 16.35 13.84
C THR A 202 -21.43 15.25 13.36
N LEU A 203 -20.28 15.13 13.99
CA LEU A 203 -19.21 14.17 13.68
C LEU A 203 -18.65 13.56 14.97
N CYS A 204 -18.03 12.38 14.88
CA CYS A 204 -17.33 11.76 16.01
C CYS A 204 -16.02 12.53 16.27
N LEU A 205 -15.92 13.20 17.42
CA LEU A 205 -14.76 13.96 17.85
C LEU A 205 -14.30 13.48 19.24
N GLY A 206 -13.03 13.11 19.35
CA GLY A 206 -12.36 12.82 20.60
C GLY A 206 -11.26 13.84 20.92
N TYR A 207 -10.93 13.97 22.20
CA TYR A 207 -9.76 14.74 22.66
C TYR A 207 -8.90 13.89 23.59
N ILE A 208 -7.61 13.79 23.27
CA ILE A 208 -6.61 13.10 24.08
C ILE A 208 -5.87 14.15 24.90
N ASN A 209 -6.14 14.19 26.21
CA ASN A 209 -5.58 15.19 27.13
C ASN A 209 -4.06 15.14 27.19
N ASP A 210 -3.48 13.94 27.35
CA ASP A 210 -2.03 13.75 27.53
C ASP A 210 -1.23 14.22 26.31
N LEU A 211 -1.81 14.07 25.11
CA LEU A 211 -1.22 14.50 23.85
C LEU A 211 -1.70 15.89 23.38
N LYS A 212 -2.61 16.51 24.13
CA LYS A 212 -3.30 17.75 23.75
C LYS A 212 -3.86 17.75 22.32
N THR A 213 -4.37 16.61 21.86
CA THR A 213 -4.68 16.35 20.45
C THR A 213 -6.17 16.08 20.23
N LYS A 214 -6.76 16.64 19.17
CA LYS A 214 -8.11 16.32 18.70
C LYS A 214 -8.05 15.22 17.65
N ILE A 215 -8.97 14.26 17.71
CA ILE A 215 -9.16 13.22 16.69
C ILE A 215 -10.57 13.35 16.16
N LEU A 216 -10.71 13.58 14.86
CA LEU A 216 -11.98 13.71 14.16
C LEU A 216 -12.10 12.58 13.14
N GLU A 217 -13.21 11.83 13.18
CA GLU A 217 -13.56 10.86 12.15
C GLU A 217 -14.36 11.55 11.03
N LEU A 218 -13.92 11.37 9.79
CA LEU A 218 -14.61 11.84 8.59
C LEU A 218 -14.96 10.62 7.71
N PRO A 219 -16.21 10.10 7.79
CA PRO A 219 -16.66 8.95 7.00
C PRO A 219 -16.87 9.25 5.52
#